data_AF-A0A2G9N189-F1
#
_entry.id   AF-A0A2G9N189-F1
#
_cell.length_a   1.000
_cell.length_b   1.000
_cell.length_c   1.000
_cell.angle_alpha   90.00
_cell.angle_beta   90.00
_cell.angle_gamma   90.00
#
_symmetry.space_group_name_H-M   'P 1'
#
loop_
_entity.id
_entity.type
_entity.pdbx_description
1 polymer ?
#
loop_
_entity_poly.entity_id
_entity_poly.type
_entity_poly.pdbx_seq_one_letter_code
_entity_poly.pdbx_strand_id
1 'polypeptide(L)'
;MTTKNTILLIVKQTPGIDYNSLLNKFSSSYSNINSARAALSRSLKDLTTFGFLGRKGNRYFLLDKGESEIFSELKNKLVIGLNDSLIQKNPVNDVDNIVQRLQIIIERSRQDKSLLKTSKTSIGFSISDLDDVNETLSKKIKHLNYISKVFGDQIESLKELDFNDSFSLAFSSTSSKFIASIFAGTGDEEFPVETQSAFFQKVFSGELGLKSKSNSFSVPKESLELFAASISKNSISAGNYIVTLFSSVFKAQFFGSRVIVSGPYSALSKWKKQLI
;
A
#
# COMPACT_ATOMS: atom_id res chain seq x y z
N MET A 1 -12.33 -24.80 4.78
CA MET A 1 -11.75 -25.45 5.98
C MET A 1 -12.88 -26.22 6.65
N THR A 2 -12.70 -27.50 6.99
CA THR A 2 -13.81 -28.30 7.54
C THR A 2 -14.07 -27.94 9.00
N THR A 3 -15.31 -28.08 9.47
CA THR A 3 -15.73 -27.85 10.87
C THR A 3 -14.84 -28.57 11.87
N LYS A 4 -14.45 -29.80 11.53
CA LYS A 4 -13.50 -30.65 12.28
C LYS A 4 -12.18 -29.91 12.52
N ASN A 5 -11.58 -29.39 11.45
CA ASN A 5 -10.24 -28.81 11.48
C ASN A 5 -10.22 -27.44 12.18
N THR A 6 -11.28 -26.65 12.01
CA THR A 6 -11.45 -25.40 12.74
C THR A 6 -11.48 -25.63 14.25
N ILE A 7 -12.24 -26.62 14.71
CA ILE A 7 -12.32 -26.95 16.15
C ILE A 7 -10.96 -27.44 16.67
N LEU A 8 -10.31 -28.35 15.95
CA LEU A 8 -9.00 -28.87 16.33
C LEU A 8 -7.94 -27.75 16.40
N LEU A 9 -7.93 -26.81 15.46
CA LEU A 9 -7.02 -25.66 15.48
C LEU A 9 -7.25 -24.73 16.67
N ILE A 10 -8.53 -24.43 17.01
CA ILE A 10 -8.85 -23.59 18.16
C ILE A 10 -8.38 -24.26 19.46
N VAL A 11 -8.60 -25.57 19.61
CA VAL A 11 -8.11 -26.32 20.79
C VAL A 11 -6.58 -26.38 20.84
N LYS A 12 -5.89 -26.40 19.69
CA LYS A 12 -4.42 -26.33 19.63
C LYS A 12 -3.88 -24.99 20.12
N GLN A 13 -4.52 -23.90 19.70
CA GLN A 13 -4.14 -22.54 20.08
C GLN A 13 -4.51 -22.21 21.53
N THR A 14 -5.50 -22.89 22.10
CA THR A 14 -5.94 -22.69 23.48
C THR A 14 -6.18 -24.05 24.16
N PRO A 15 -5.11 -24.76 24.58
CA PRO A 15 -5.25 -26.05 25.25
C PRO A 15 -6.05 -25.92 26.55
N GLY A 16 -7.03 -26.81 26.77
CA GLY A 16 -7.88 -26.77 27.95
C GLY A 16 -9.03 -25.76 27.86
N ILE A 17 -9.40 -25.33 26.65
CA ILE A 17 -10.56 -24.47 26.41
C ILE A 17 -11.87 -25.14 26.87
N ASP A 18 -12.76 -24.36 27.49
CA ASP A 18 -14.11 -24.80 27.85
C ASP A 18 -15.11 -24.64 26.70
N TYR A 19 -16.29 -25.25 26.84
CA TYR A 19 -17.31 -25.25 25.80
C TYR A 19 -17.80 -23.85 25.40
N ASN A 20 -18.03 -22.95 26.35
CA ASN A 20 -18.58 -21.62 26.05
C ASN A 20 -17.53 -20.74 25.37
N SER A 21 -16.28 -20.82 25.84
CA SER A 21 -15.13 -20.15 25.23
C SER A 21 -14.86 -20.66 23.80
N LEU A 22 -15.00 -21.96 23.57
CA LEU A 22 -14.88 -22.56 22.24
C LEU A 22 -16.05 -22.16 21.33
N LEU A 23 -17.28 -22.14 21.85
CA LEU A 23 -18.47 -21.69 21.12
C LEU A 23 -18.36 -20.24 20.65
N ASN A 24 -17.85 -19.34 21.49
CA ASN A 24 -17.65 -17.94 21.14
C ASN A 24 -16.64 -17.74 20.00
N LYS A 25 -15.57 -18.56 19.96
CA LYS A 25 -14.59 -18.52 18.87
C LYS A 25 -15.14 -19.17 17.58
N PHE A 26 -15.94 -20.21 17.72
CA PHE A 26 -16.51 -21.00 16.62
C PHE A 26 -17.75 -20.36 15.96
N SER A 27 -18.55 -19.59 16.72
CA SER A 27 -19.82 -19.02 16.26
C SER A 27 -19.67 -17.95 15.18
N SER A 28 -18.49 -17.34 15.04
CA SER A 28 -18.15 -16.35 14.00
C SER A 28 -18.40 -16.84 12.57
N SER A 29 -18.42 -18.16 12.35
CA SER A 29 -18.63 -18.77 11.03
C SER A 29 -20.11 -19.11 10.73
N TYR A 30 -21.05 -18.75 11.61
CA TYR A 30 -22.46 -19.09 11.50
C TYR A 30 -23.34 -17.84 11.66
N SER A 31 -24.41 -17.76 10.86
CA SER A 31 -25.38 -16.66 10.95
C SER A 31 -26.26 -16.70 12.21
N ASN A 32 -26.31 -17.84 12.92
CA ASN A 32 -27.12 -18.02 14.12
C ASN A 32 -26.37 -18.84 15.18
N ILE A 33 -26.36 -18.32 16.42
CA ILE A 33 -25.71 -18.94 17.58
C ILE A 33 -26.28 -20.33 17.92
N ASN A 34 -27.57 -20.57 17.70
CA ASN A 34 -28.22 -21.85 17.98
C ASN A 34 -27.76 -22.93 16.99
N SER A 35 -27.57 -22.55 15.72
CA SER A 35 -27.00 -23.42 14.69
C SER A 35 -25.54 -23.73 14.99
N ALA A 36 -24.75 -22.74 15.40
CA ALA A 36 -23.36 -22.93 15.84
C ALA A 36 -23.27 -23.88 17.04
N ARG A 37 -24.17 -23.72 18.02
CA ARG A 37 -24.23 -24.56 19.22
C ARG A 37 -24.54 -26.02 18.87
N ALA A 38 -25.52 -26.27 18.01
CA ALA A 38 -25.87 -27.62 17.58
C ALA A 38 -24.73 -28.27 16.77
N ALA A 39 -24.11 -27.52 15.85
CA ALA A 39 -22.99 -28.00 15.05
C ALA A 39 -21.74 -28.30 15.91
N LEU A 40 -21.41 -27.43 16.86
CA LEU A 40 -20.29 -27.62 17.78
C LEU A 40 -20.49 -28.83 18.68
N SER A 41 -21.70 -28.99 19.25
CA SER A 41 -22.01 -30.12 20.13
C SER A 41 -21.87 -31.46 19.42
N ARG A 42 -22.41 -31.59 18.20
CA ARG A 42 -22.24 -32.79 17.36
C ARG A 42 -20.77 -33.05 17.03
N SER A 43 -20.07 -32.02 16.57
CA SER A 43 -18.66 -32.14 16.18
C SER A 43 -17.76 -32.49 17.36
N LEU A 44 -18.00 -31.96 18.56
CA LEU A 44 -17.24 -32.30 19.77
C LEU A 44 -17.50 -33.75 20.22
N LYS A 45 -18.74 -34.23 20.12
CA LYS A 45 -19.08 -35.62 20.41
C LYS A 45 -18.30 -36.54 19.47
N ASP A 46 -18.30 -36.26 18.17
CA ASP A 46 -17.61 -37.06 17.17
C ASP A 46 -16.08 -36.99 17.37
N LEU A 47 -15.52 -35.80 17.53
CA LEU A 47 -14.08 -35.60 17.75
C LEU A 47 -13.56 -36.30 19.01
N THR A 48 -14.37 -36.33 20.08
CA THR A 48 -14.02 -37.06 21.30
C THR A 48 -14.13 -38.58 21.08
N THR A 49 -15.21 -39.02 20.43
CA THR A 49 -15.46 -40.46 20.15
C THR A 49 -14.37 -41.06 19.27
N PHE A 50 -13.93 -40.33 18.24
CA PHE A 50 -12.87 -40.77 17.34
C PHE A 50 -11.45 -40.58 17.91
N GLY A 51 -11.31 -40.09 19.14
CA GLY A 51 -10.03 -39.94 19.82
C GLY A 51 -9.16 -38.78 19.31
N PHE A 52 -9.75 -37.78 18.67
CA PHE A 52 -9.02 -36.57 18.27
C PHE A 52 -8.90 -35.57 19.43
N LEU A 53 -9.90 -35.55 20.32
CA LEU A 53 -9.95 -34.70 21.51
C LEU A 53 -10.12 -35.54 22.78
N GLY A 54 -9.47 -35.10 23.86
CA GLY A 54 -9.66 -35.62 25.21
C GLY A 54 -10.41 -34.60 26.06
N ARG A 55 -11.21 -35.09 27.02
CA ARG A 55 -11.95 -34.25 27.96
C ARG A 55 -11.44 -34.49 29.39
N LYS A 56 -11.05 -33.42 30.08
CA LYS A 56 -10.78 -33.43 31.53
C LYS A 56 -11.72 -32.44 32.19
N GLY A 57 -12.73 -32.94 32.90
CA GLY A 57 -13.83 -32.10 33.42
C GLY A 57 -14.59 -31.40 32.30
N ASN A 58 -14.69 -30.07 32.34
CA ASN A 58 -15.37 -29.26 31.31
C ASN A 58 -14.43 -28.67 30.25
N ARG A 59 -13.19 -29.15 30.18
CA ARG A 59 -12.14 -28.63 29.29
C ARG A 59 -11.71 -29.65 28.24
N TYR A 60 -11.43 -29.16 27.04
CA TYR A 60 -11.01 -29.96 25.89
C TYR A 60 -9.51 -29.83 25.61
N PHE A 61 -8.88 -30.95 25.29
CA PHE A 61 -7.46 -31.06 24.98
C PHE A 61 -7.28 -31.85 23.69
N LEU A 62 -6.21 -31.57 22.95
CA LEU A 62 -5.81 -32.41 21.83
C LEU A 62 -5.20 -33.71 22.31
N LEU A 63 -5.53 -34.79 21.60
CA LEU A 63 -4.83 -36.07 21.69
C LEU A 63 -3.89 -36.22 20.49
N ASP A 64 -2.92 -37.13 20.57
CA ASP A 64 -1.90 -37.34 19.53
C ASP A 64 -2.50 -37.55 18.13
N LYS A 65 -3.66 -38.21 18.05
CA LYS A 65 -4.41 -38.42 16.80
C LYS A 65 -4.98 -37.10 16.25
N GLY A 66 -5.49 -36.23 17.10
CA GLY A 66 -5.96 -34.89 16.71
C GLY A 66 -4.82 -33.98 16.30
N GLU A 67 -3.68 -34.07 16.97
CA GLU A 67 -2.48 -33.33 16.59
C GLU A 67 -1.96 -33.76 15.21
N SER A 68 -1.92 -35.08 14.97
CA SER A 68 -1.55 -35.66 13.69
C SER A 68 -2.49 -35.23 12.54
N GLU A 69 -3.80 -35.11 12.81
CA GLU A 69 -4.80 -34.68 11.84
C GLU A 69 -4.61 -33.21 11.42
N ILE A 70 -4.47 -32.29 12.39
CA ILE A 70 -4.17 -30.87 12.11
C ILE A 70 -2.89 -30.76 11.29
N PHE A 71 -1.89 -31.53 11.70
CA PHE A 71 -0.58 -31.48 11.08
C PHE A 71 -0.63 -31.99 9.63
N SER A 72 -1.34 -33.09 9.36
CA SER A 72 -1.57 -33.60 8.01
C SER A 72 -2.25 -32.57 7.10
N GLU A 73 -3.26 -31.85 7.59
CA GLU A 73 -3.93 -30.82 6.78
C GLU A 73 -3.04 -29.58 6.52
N LEU A 74 -2.30 -29.11 7.52
CA LEU A 74 -1.36 -28.00 7.36
C LEU A 74 -0.22 -28.36 6.39
N LYS A 75 0.26 -29.60 6.46
CA LYS A 75 1.24 -30.15 5.50
C LYS A 75 0.68 -30.16 4.08
N ASN A 76 -0.53 -30.66 3.91
CA ASN A 76 -1.19 -30.69 2.60
C ASN A 76 -1.41 -29.27 2.05
N LYS A 77 -1.80 -28.29 2.87
CA LYS A 77 -1.97 -26.90 2.40
C LYS A 77 -0.67 -26.23 1.98
N LEU A 78 0.45 -26.51 2.66
CA LEU A 78 1.76 -25.98 2.29
C LEU A 78 2.22 -26.56 0.95
N VAL A 79 2.10 -27.87 0.77
CA VAL A 79 2.48 -28.57 -0.47
C VAL A 79 1.56 -28.18 -1.63
N ILE A 80 0.24 -28.17 -1.43
CA ILE A 80 -0.74 -27.74 -2.43
C ILE A 80 -0.46 -26.30 -2.85
N GLY A 81 -0.26 -25.38 -1.89
CA GLY A 81 0.02 -23.99 -2.24
C GLY A 81 1.33 -23.78 -2.98
N LEU A 82 2.36 -24.60 -2.75
CA LEU A 82 3.58 -24.57 -3.56
C LEU A 82 3.37 -25.09 -4.96
N ASN A 83 2.67 -26.23 -5.11
CA ASN A 83 2.30 -26.76 -6.41
C ASN A 83 1.48 -25.72 -7.20
N ASP A 84 0.49 -25.11 -6.56
CA ASP A 84 -0.35 -24.08 -7.17
C ASP A 84 0.44 -22.84 -7.59
N SER A 85 1.53 -22.49 -6.89
CA SER A 85 2.36 -21.32 -7.23
C SER A 85 3.32 -21.62 -8.38
N LEU A 86 3.81 -22.86 -8.48
CA LEU A 86 4.79 -23.29 -9.47
C LEU A 86 4.17 -23.80 -10.78
N ILE A 87 2.93 -24.29 -10.75
CA ILE A 87 2.19 -24.75 -11.95
C ILE A 87 1.54 -23.59 -12.72
N GLN A 88 1.51 -22.37 -12.16
CA GLN A 88 0.92 -21.22 -12.87
C GLN A 88 1.70 -20.89 -14.14
N LYS A 89 1.02 -20.27 -15.12
CA LYS A 89 1.65 -19.82 -16.38
C LYS A 89 2.82 -18.84 -16.19
N ASN A 90 2.98 -18.21 -15.02
CA ASN A 90 4.06 -17.26 -14.77
C ASN A 90 4.49 -17.22 -13.29
N PRO A 91 5.23 -18.24 -12.82
CA PRO A 91 5.62 -18.39 -11.41
C PRO A 91 6.54 -17.26 -10.90
N VAL A 92 7.23 -16.57 -11.81
CA VAL A 92 8.11 -15.42 -11.50
C VAL A 92 7.36 -14.24 -10.89
N ASN A 93 6.04 -14.12 -11.13
CA ASN A 93 5.24 -13.06 -10.53
C ASN A 93 4.84 -13.34 -9.08
N ASP A 94 5.01 -14.58 -8.61
CA ASP A 94 4.67 -15.01 -7.24
C ASP A 94 5.90 -15.54 -6.48
N VAL A 95 7.09 -15.08 -6.88
CA VAL A 95 8.37 -15.64 -6.41
C VAL A 95 8.55 -15.49 -4.90
N ASP A 96 8.05 -14.42 -4.30
CA ASP A 96 8.12 -14.17 -2.86
C ASP A 96 7.35 -15.25 -2.07
N ASN A 97 6.16 -15.61 -2.52
CA ASN A 97 5.36 -16.67 -1.91
C ASN A 97 6.00 -18.05 -2.10
N ILE A 98 6.57 -18.31 -3.28
CA ILE A 98 7.32 -19.54 -3.56
C ILE A 98 8.50 -19.66 -2.59
N VAL A 99 9.34 -18.63 -2.48
CA VAL A 99 10.51 -18.60 -1.57
C VAL A 99 10.07 -18.80 -0.12
N GLN A 100 9.05 -18.07 0.34
CA GLN A 100 8.56 -18.18 1.70
C GLN A 100 8.08 -19.61 2.02
N ARG A 101 7.28 -20.21 1.13
CA ARG A 101 6.75 -21.56 1.33
C ARG A 101 7.84 -22.62 1.23
N LEU A 102 8.80 -22.48 0.31
CA LEU A 102 9.98 -23.36 0.21
C LEU A 102 10.79 -23.29 1.50
N GLN A 103 11.04 -22.11 2.04
CA GLN A 103 11.76 -21.94 3.31
C GLN A 103 11.04 -22.67 4.45
N ILE A 104 9.73 -22.49 4.60
CA ILE A 104 8.92 -23.17 5.62
C ILE A 104 9.02 -24.69 5.47
N ILE A 105 8.92 -25.22 4.23
CA ILE A 105 9.05 -26.66 3.98
C ILE A 105 10.46 -27.16 4.32
N ILE A 106 11.52 -26.45 3.91
CA ILE A 106 12.91 -26.85 4.15
C ILE A 106 13.21 -26.90 5.64
N GLU A 107 12.88 -25.83 6.38
CA GLU A 107 13.15 -25.73 7.82
C GLU A 107 12.39 -26.82 8.61
N ARG A 108 11.09 -27.00 8.31
CA ARG A 108 10.27 -27.99 9.00
C ARG A 108 10.65 -29.43 8.62
N SER A 109 11.02 -29.69 7.37
CA SER A 109 11.41 -31.03 6.93
C SER A 109 12.74 -31.50 7.54
N ARG A 110 13.61 -30.56 7.97
CA ARG A 110 14.83 -30.90 8.74
C ARG A 110 14.49 -31.43 10.13
N GLN A 111 13.39 -30.96 10.72
CA GLN A 111 12.95 -31.31 12.08
C GLN A 111 11.97 -32.50 12.07
N ASP A 112 11.19 -32.65 11.00
CA ASP A 112 10.17 -33.70 10.86
C ASP A 112 10.39 -34.59 9.62
N LYS A 113 10.87 -35.83 9.86
CA LYS A 113 11.08 -36.85 8.83
C LYS A 113 9.78 -37.28 8.12
N SER A 114 8.64 -37.23 8.80
CA SER A 114 7.34 -37.55 8.20
C SER A 114 6.96 -36.49 7.16
N LEU A 115 7.14 -35.20 7.50
CA LEU A 115 6.97 -34.11 6.54
C LEU A 115 7.89 -34.26 5.34
N LEU A 116 9.17 -34.55 5.55
CA LEU A 116 10.12 -34.75 4.46
C LEU A 116 9.65 -35.84 3.48
N LYS A 117 9.16 -36.96 4.01
CA LYS A 117 8.64 -38.06 3.20
C LYS A 117 7.40 -37.63 2.41
N THR A 118 6.42 -37.00 3.06
CA THR A 118 5.21 -36.50 2.41
C THR A 118 5.50 -35.45 1.35
N SER A 119 6.37 -34.48 1.64
CA SER A 119 6.77 -33.45 0.67
C SER A 119 7.40 -34.08 -0.57
N LYS A 120 8.33 -35.03 -0.41
CA LYS A 120 8.96 -35.72 -1.55
C LYS A 120 7.95 -36.46 -2.45
N THR A 121 6.88 -36.99 -1.88
CA THR A 121 5.88 -37.76 -2.64
C THR A 121 4.73 -36.91 -3.20
N SER A 122 4.45 -35.75 -2.59
CA SER A 122 3.25 -34.96 -2.88
C SER A 122 3.53 -33.64 -3.60
N ILE A 123 4.80 -33.25 -3.70
CA ILE A 123 5.23 -32.11 -4.52
C ILE A 123 5.07 -32.49 -6.01
N GLY A 124 4.44 -31.59 -6.77
CA GLY A 124 4.17 -31.73 -8.20
C GLY A 124 5.18 -31.03 -9.11
N PHE A 125 6.28 -30.54 -8.55
CA PHE A 125 7.36 -29.86 -9.27
C PHE A 125 8.72 -30.49 -8.94
N SER A 126 9.68 -30.30 -9.82
CA SER A 126 11.06 -30.77 -9.72
C SER A 126 12.01 -29.63 -9.34
N ILE A 127 13.25 -29.98 -9.01
CA ILE A 127 14.31 -28.98 -8.83
C ILE A 127 14.57 -28.22 -10.14
N SER A 128 14.49 -28.91 -11.28
CA SER A 128 14.62 -28.29 -12.61
C SER A 128 13.56 -27.21 -12.83
N ASP A 129 12.33 -27.41 -12.39
CA ASP A 129 11.27 -26.38 -12.49
C ASP A 129 11.63 -25.13 -11.66
N LEU A 130 12.31 -25.30 -10.51
CA LEU A 130 12.82 -24.17 -9.72
C LEU A 130 13.99 -23.47 -10.41
N ASP A 131 14.86 -24.22 -11.08
CA ASP A 131 15.97 -23.66 -11.87
C ASP A 131 15.45 -22.83 -13.04
N ASP A 132 14.41 -23.30 -13.75
CA ASP A 132 13.75 -22.58 -14.84
C ASP A 132 13.11 -21.27 -14.35
N VAL A 133 12.46 -21.31 -13.18
CA VAL A 133 11.91 -20.12 -12.51
C VAL A 133 13.03 -19.12 -12.19
N ASN A 134 14.16 -19.60 -11.66
CA ASN A 134 15.31 -18.78 -11.31
C ASN A 134 15.98 -18.16 -12.56
N GLU A 135 16.11 -18.91 -13.65
CA GLU A 135 16.64 -18.40 -14.91
C GLU A 135 15.73 -17.29 -15.48
N THR A 136 14.41 -17.53 -15.46
CA THR A 136 13.41 -16.56 -15.93
C THR A 136 13.41 -15.30 -15.06
N LEU A 137 13.49 -15.45 -13.73
CA LEU A 137 13.64 -14.33 -12.79
C LEU A 137 14.92 -13.53 -13.10
N SER A 138 16.04 -14.21 -13.31
CA SER A 138 17.33 -13.60 -13.63
C SER A 138 17.27 -12.79 -14.93
N LYS A 139 16.60 -13.31 -15.97
CA LYS A 139 16.35 -12.58 -17.23
C LYS A 139 15.48 -11.33 -16.99
N LYS A 140 14.42 -11.44 -16.19
CA LYS A 140 13.54 -10.32 -15.83
C LYS A 140 14.30 -9.23 -15.06
N ILE A 141 15.14 -9.59 -14.10
CA ILE A 141 15.99 -8.64 -13.35
C ILE A 141 16.93 -7.90 -14.31
N LYS A 142 17.62 -8.61 -15.20
CA LYS A 142 18.50 -7.98 -16.20
C LYS A 142 17.75 -6.98 -17.08
N HIS A 143 16.55 -7.35 -17.54
CA HIS A 143 15.71 -6.47 -18.36
C HIS A 143 15.23 -5.23 -17.58
N LEU A 144 14.78 -5.39 -16.34
CA LEU A 144 14.35 -4.27 -15.49
C LEU A 144 15.52 -3.32 -15.18
N ASN A 145 16.72 -3.85 -14.93
CA ASN A 145 17.91 -3.03 -14.73
C ASN A 145 18.26 -2.22 -16.00
N TYR A 146 18.15 -2.85 -17.17
CA TYR A 146 18.33 -2.15 -18.45
C TYR A 146 17.28 -1.05 -18.63
N ILE A 147 15.99 -1.33 -18.42
CA ILE A 147 14.92 -0.34 -18.52
C ILE A 147 15.16 0.81 -17.54
N SER A 148 15.51 0.51 -16.29
CA SER A 148 15.78 1.51 -15.27
C SER A 148 16.93 2.43 -15.69
N LYS A 149 17.98 1.87 -16.30
CA LYS A 149 19.10 2.66 -16.84
C LYS A 149 18.64 3.55 -17.99
N VAL A 150 17.99 2.99 -19.02
CA VAL A 150 17.51 3.75 -20.18
C VAL A 150 16.54 4.85 -19.76
N PHE A 151 15.65 4.58 -18.81
CA PHE A 151 14.71 5.56 -18.30
C PHE A 151 15.41 6.68 -17.52
N GLY A 152 16.47 6.35 -16.77
CA GLY A 152 17.36 7.35 -16.15
C GLY A 152 18.03 8.25 -17.20
N ASP A 153 18.61 7.67 -18.25
CA ASP A 153 19.25 8.41 -19.34
C ASP A 153 18.23 9.33 -20.07
N GLN A 154 16.98 8.88 -20.24
CA GLN A 154 15.88 9.69 -20.78
C GLN A 154 15.50 10.85 -19.87
N ILE A 155 15.44 10.63 -18.55
CA ILE A 155 15.19 11.70 -17.57
C ILE A 155 16.29 12.77 -17.64
N GLU A 156 17.56 12.37 -17.70
CA GLU A 156 18.67 13.31 -17.84
C GLU A 156 18.62 14.06 -19.17
N SER A 157 18.30 13.38 -20.27
CA SER A 157 18.10 14.02 -21.58
C SER A 157 16.98 15.08 -21.53
N LEU A 158 15.85 14.79 -20.87
CA LEU A 158 14.75 15.76 -20.71
C LEU A 158 15.17 16.96 -19.85
N LYS A 159 16.01 16.75 -18.83
CA LYS A 159 16.59 17.83 -18.03
C LYS A 159 17.54 18.71 -18.84
N GLU A 160 18.38 18.12 -19.68
CA GLU A 160 19.28 18.83 -20.60
C GLU A 160 18.51 19.66 -21.64
N LEU A 161 17.38 19.14 -22.12
CA LEU A 161 16.46 19.83 -23.01
C LEU A 161 15.56 20.87 -22.31
N ASP A 162 15.79 21.11 -21.02
CA ASP A 162 15.07 22.07 -20.17
C ASP A 162 13.54 21.87 -20.15
N PHE A 163 13.09 20.61 -20.19
CA PHE A 163 11.66 20.30 -20.02
C PHE A 163 11.14 20.77 -18.65
N ASN A 164 9.83 21.00 -18.58
CA ASN A 164 9.20 21.44 -17.36
C ASN A 164 9.33 20.39 -16.24
N ASP A 165 9.74 20.86 -15.08
CA ASP A 165 9.77 20.13 -13.82
C ASP A 165 8.72 20.73 -12.87
N SER A 166 8.46 20.07 -11.74
CA SER A 166 7.61 20.59 -10.69
C SER A 166 8.06 20.16 -9.29
N PHE A 167 7.61 20.88 -8.27
CA PHE A 167 7.64 20.42 -6.89
C PHE A 167 6.39 20.86 -6.15
N SER A 168 6.08 20.18 -5.04
CA SER A 168 4.94 20.50 -4.19
C SER A 168 5.37 20.92 -2.79
N LEU A 169 4.70 21.94 -2.25
CA LEU A 169 4.86 22.41 -0.87
C LEU A 169 3.51 22.42 -0.16
N ALA A 170 3.52 22.13 1.14
CA ALA A 170 2.37 22.40 1.99
C ALA A 170 2.26 23.91 2.28
N PHE A 171 1.04 24.41 2.47
CA PHE A 171 0.85 25.80 2.87
C PHE A 171 1.37 26.07 4.28
N SER A 172 2.21 27.08 4.38
CA SER A 172 2.71 27.67 5.61
C SER A 172 3.10 29.12 5.32
N SER A 173 3.35 29.89 6.38
CA SER A 173 3.93 31.23 6.25
C SER A 173 5.28 31.18 5.51
N THR A 174 6.09 30.15 5.77
CA THR A 174 7.37 29.93 5.10
C THR A 174 7.21 29.62 3.61
N SER A 175 6.28 28.74 3.23
CA SER A 175 6.08 28.42 1.81
C SER A 175 5.46 29.60 1.05
N SER A 176 4.62 30.43 1.70
CA SER A 176 4.09 31.66 1.09
C SER A 176 5.22 32.64 0.72
N LYS A 177 6.16 32.88 1.64
CA LYS A 177 7.36 33.70 1.39
C LYS A 177 8.24 33.12 0.29
N PHE A 178 8.41 31.80 0.29
CA PHE A 178 9.21 31.12 -0.71
C PHE A 178 8.61 31.22 -2.11
N ILE A 179 7.29 31.02 -2.25
CA ILE A 179 6.58 31.21 -3.53
C ILE A 179 6.72 32.66 -3.99
N ALA A 180 6.50 33.63 -3.11
CA ALA A 180 6.67 35.04 -3.44
C ALA A 180 8.10 35.35 -3.91
N SER A 181 9.12 34.74 -3.29
CA SER A 181 10.53 34.91 -3.70
C SER A 181 10.82 34.31 -5.09
N ILE A 182 10.25 33.14 -5.40
CA ILE A 182 10.39 32.51 -6.73
C ILE A 182 9.83 33.41 -7.82
N PHE A 183 8.62 33.92 -7.61
CA PHE A 183 7.93 34.77 -8.58
C PHE A 183 8.55 36.16 -8.65
N ALA A 184 8.93 36.78 -7.53
CA ALA A 184 9.65 38.05 -7.53
C ALA A 184 11.04 37.97 -8.19
N GLY A 185 11.64 36.77 -8.25
CA GLY A 185 12.87 36.49 -8.97
C GLY A 185 12.70 36.45 -10.49
N THR A 186 11.47 36.41 -11.01
CA THR A 186 11.22 36.65 -12.44
C THR A 186 11.18 38.16 -12.67
N GLY A 187 11.68 38.61 -13.83
CA GLY A 187 11.72 40.03 -14.20
C GLY A 187 10.33 40.64 -14.49
N ASP A 188 9.26 40.01 -14.01
CA ASP A 188 7.89 40.43 -14.25
C ASP A 188 7.46 41.44 -13.17
N GLU A 189 6.77 42.50 -13.59
CA GLU A 189 6.21 43.52 -12.69
C GLU A 189 4.80 43.13 -12.21
N GLU A 190 4.07 42.37 -13.03
CA GLU A 190 2.71 41.90 -12.74
C GLU A 190 2.54 40.42 -13.10
N PHE A 191 1.73 39.72 -12.31
CA PHE A 191 1.53 38.28 -12.38
C PHE A 191 0.05 37.94 -12.61
N PRO A 192 -0.30 37.33 -13.75
CA PRO A 192 -1.65 36.87 -14.01
C PRO A 192 -2.07 35.78 -13.03
N VAL A 193 -3.29 35.90 -12.50
CA VAL A 193 -3.91 34.90 -11.63
C VAL A 193 -5.24 34.48 -12.21
N GLU A 194 -5.47 33.18 -12.34
CA GLU A 194 -6.76 32.61 -12.75
C GLU A 194 -7.39 31.82 -11.60
N THR A 195 -8.69 32.04 -11.36
CA THR A 195 -9.46 31.25 -10.39
C THR A 195 -10.92 31.13 -10.79
N GLN A 196 -11.45 29.91 -10.62
CA GLN A 196 -12.89 29.63 -10.78
C GLN A 196 -13.65 29.74 -9.44
N SER A 197 -12.94 29.95 -8.33
CA SER A 197 -13.56 30.05 -7.02
C SER A 197 -14.13 31.45 -6.79
N ALA A 198 -15.46 31.57 -6.77
CA ALA A 198 -16.15 32.81 -6.43
C ALA A 198 -15.77 33.36 -5.04
N PHE A 199 -15.37 32.47 -4.12
CA PHE A 199 -14.86 32.86 -2.81
C PHE A 199 -13.53 33.62 -2.95
N PHE A 200 -12.56 33.05 -3.67
CA PHE A 200 -11.27 33.71 -3.87
C PHE A 200 -11.37 34.97 -4.73
N GLN A 201 -12.31 35.02 -5.68
CA GLN A 201 -12.59 36.25 -6.43
C GLN A 201 -12.98 37.40 -5.49
N LYS A 202 -13.84 37.14 -4.49
CA LYS A 202 -14.22 38.14 -3.49
C LYS A 202 -13.06 38.52 -2.57
N VAL A 203 -12.26 37.54 -2.13
CA VAL A 203 -11.07 37.79 -1.31
C VAL A 203 -10.08 38.68 -2.05
N PHE A 204 -9.80 38.39 -3.32
CA PHE A 204 -8.84 39.15 -4.12
C PHE A 204 -9.31 40.57 -4.43
N SER A 205 -10.59 40.77 -4.76
CA SER A 205 -11.12 42.13 -4.98
C SER A 205 -11.32 42.93 -3.70
N GLY A 206 -11.64 42.28 -2.57
CA GLY A 206 -11.89 42.93 -1.29
C GLY A 206 -10.63 43.19 -0.47
N GLU A 207 -9.92 42.12 -0.09
CA GLU A 207 -8.74 42.21 0.80
C GLU A 207 -7.50 42.76 0.08
N LEU A 208 -7.31 42.40 -1.19
CA LEU A 208 -6.13 42.79 -1.98
C LEU A 208 -6.41 43.95 -2.95
N GLY A 209 -7.65 44.42 -3.07
CA GLY A 209 -8.02 45.52 -3.96
C GLY A 209 -7.80 45.24 -5.45
N LEU A 210 -7.67 43.97 -5.85
CA LEU A 210 -7.31 43.60 -7.22
C LEU A 210 -8.51 43.74 -8.16
N LYS A 211 -8.30 44.45 -9.27
CA LYS A 211 -9.31 44.61 -10.32
C LYS A 211 -9.46 43.29 -11.09
N SER A 212 -10.67 42.73 -11.07
CA SER A 212 -10.99 41.52 -11.84
C SER A 212 -11.29 41.86 -13.31
N LYS A 213 -10.77 41.03 -14.21
CA LYS A 213 -11.30 40.85 -15.57
C LYS A 213 -11.85 39.42 -15.67
N SER A 214 -13.16 39.26 -15.50
CA SER A 214 -13.84 37.95 -15.48
C SER A 214 -13.31 37.03 -14.37
N ASN A 215 -12.57 35.97 -14.73
CA ASN A 215 -11.98 35.00 -13.80
C ASN A 215 -10.48 35.22 -13.58
N SER A 216 -9.94 36.35 -14.05
CA SER A 216 -8.52 36.68 -14.00
C SER A 216 -8.24 37.96 -13.23
N PHE A 217 -7.12 37.97 -12.51
CA PHE A 217 -6.57 39.11 -11.78
C PHE A 217 -5.13 39.34 -12.20
N SER A 218 -4.63 40.56 -12.00
CA SER A 218 -3.20 40.86 -12.11
C SER A 218 -2.68 41.20 -10.72
N VAL A 219 -1.68 40.47 -10.23
CA VAL A 219 -1.05 40.69 -8.92
C VAL A 219 0.25 41.46 -9.14
N PRO A 220 0.41 42.68 -8.60
CA PRO A 220 1.68 43.38 -8.62
C PRO A 220 2.75 42.64 -7.82
N LYS A 221 4.01 42.77 -8.24
CA LYS A 221 5.17 42.14 -7.58
C LYS A 221 5.23 42.39 -6.08
N GLU A 222 4.93 43.61 -5.63
CA GLU A 222 4.96 44.01 -4.22
C GLU A 222 3.88 43.32 -3.38
N SER A 223 2.83 42.81 -4.04
CA SER A 223 1.67 42.18 -3.40
C SER A 223 1.74 40.65 -3.39
N LEU A 224 2.79 40.04 -3.95
CA LEU A 224 2.92 38.57 -4.07
C LEU A 224 2.91 37.84 -2.71
N GLU A 225 3.61 38.37 -1.71
CA GLU A 225 3.65 37.76 -0.38
C GLU A 225 2.26 37.80 0.28
N LEU A 226 1.59 38.95 0.21
CA LEU A 226 0.22 39.12 0.72
C LEU A 226 -0.75 38.19 -0.01
N PHE A 227 -0.63 38.08 -1.34
CA PHE A 227 -1.44 37.17 -2.14
C PHE A 227 -1.28 35.72 -1.72
N ALA A 228 -0.04 35.22 -1.64
CA ALA A 228 0.23 33.84 -1.23
C ALA A 228 -0.25 33.57 0.21
N ALA A 229 -0.05 34.53 1.12
CA ALA A 229 -0.52 34.45 2.50
C ALA A 229 -2.05 34.43 2.61
N SER A 230 -2.77 35.23 1.81
CA SER A 230 -4.23 35.24 1.77
C SER A 230 -4.82 33.91 1.29
N ILE A 231 -4.16 33.24 0.34
CA ILE A 231 -4.56 31.88 -0.08
C ILE A 231 -4.35 30.90 1.07
N SER A 232 -3.17 30.90 1.70
CA SER A 232 -2.88 30.03 2.83
C SER A 232 -3.90 30.19 3.97
N LYS A 233 -4.21 31.44 4.35
CA LYS A 233 -5.15 31.79 5.43
C LYS A 233 -6.57 31.28 5.15
N ASN A 234 -7.02 31.40 3.91
CA ASN A 234 -8.41 31.09 3.54
C ASN A 234 -8.61 29.70 2.90
N SER A 235 -7.53 28.92 2.78
CA SER A 235 -7.52 27.60 2.15
C SER A 235 -8.54 26.62 2.74
N ILE A 236 -8.74 26.65 4.06
CA ILE A 236 -9.69 25.77 4.78
C ILE A 236 -11.14 26.17 4.47
N SER A 237 -11.43 27.47 4.43
CA SER A 237 -12.79 28.01 4.23
C SER A 237 -13.28 27.89 2.78
N ALA A 238 -12.35 27.80 1.82
CA ALA A 238 -12.65 27.80 0.40
C ALA A 238 -13.10 26.44 -0.17
N GLY A 239 -12.97 25.34 0.58
CA GLY A 239 -13.34 24.00 0.12
C GLY A 239 -12.47 23.54 -1.08
N ASN A 240 -13.10 23.06 -2.16
CA ASN A 240 -12.41 22.73 -3.41
C ASN A 240 -12.18 23.99 -4.25
N TYR A 241 -10.91 24.36 -4.42
CA TYR A 241 -10.52 25.50 -5.24
C TYR A 241 -9.25 25.19 -6.03
N ILE A 242 -9.10 25.91 -7.14
CA ILE A 242 -7.85 25.99 -7.89
C ILE A 242 -7.61 27.47 -8.17
N VAL A 243 -6.50 27.99 -7.68
CA VAL A 243 -5.98 29.31 -8.04
C VAL A 243 -4.67 29.05 -8.77
N THR A 244 -4.49 29.63 -9.96
CA THR A 244 -3.25 29.48 -10.73
C THR A 244 -2.60 30.84 -10.90
N LEU A 245 -1.37 30.99 -10.42
CA LEU A 245 -0.50 32.15 -10.62
C LEU A 245 0.47 31.84 -11.75
N PHE A 246 0.61 32.76 -12.69
CA PHE A 246 1.50 32.65 -13.83
C PHE A 246 2.57 33.75 -13.77
N SER A 247 3.74 33.42 -14.29
CA SER A 247 4.82 34.36 -14.60
C SER A 247 5.36 34.05 -16.00
N SER A 248 6.35 34.80 -16.46
CA SER A 248 7.02 34.51 -17.74
C SER A 248 7.77 33.18 -17.75
N VAL A 249 8.09 32.62 -16.58
CA VAL A 249 8.92 31.41 -16.43
C VAL A 249 8.21 30.29 -15.65
N PHE A 250 7.35 30.64 -14.69
CA PHE A 250 6.77 29.69 -13.73
C PHE A 250 5.26 29.71 -13.73
N LYS A 251 4.69 28.60 -13.27
CA LYS A 251 3.27 28.43 -12.97
C LYS A 251 3.13 27.82 -11.58
N ALA A 252 2.39 28.48 -10.69
CA ALA A 252 2.05 27.98 -9.37
C ALA A 252 0.55 27.70 -9.27
N GLN A 253 0.19 26.46 -8.96
CA GLN A 253 -1.18 26.03 -8.76
C GLN A 253 -1.44 25.77 -7.28
N PHE A 254 -2.38 26.51 -6.72
CA PHE A 254 -2.80 26.44 -5.33
C PHE A 254 -4.10 25.66 -5.26
N PHE A 255 -4.13 24.58 -4.48
CA PHE A 255 -5.32 23.77 -4.28
C PHE A 255 -5.26 23.01 -2.94
N GLY A 256 -6.39 22.90 -2.26
CA GLY A 256 -6.45 22.26 -0.95
C GLY A 256 -5.46 22.89 0.04
N SER A 257 -4.55 22.09 0.59
CA SER A 257 -3.49 22.53 1.52
C SER A 257 -2.10 22.63 0.87
N ARG A 258 -2.02 22.63 -0.47
CA ARG A 258 -0.76 22.54 -1.21
C ARG A 258 -0.65 23.55 -2.34
N VAL A 259 0.60 23.86 -2.68
CA VAL A 259 0.97 24.50 -3.93
C VAL A 259 1.82 23.54 -4.76
N ILE A 260 1.63 23.55 -6.07
CA ILE A 260 2.55 22.96 -7.05
C ILE A 260 3.16 24.09 -7.85
N VAL A 261 4.48 24.21 -7.83
CA VAL A 261 5.22 25.13 -8.69
C VAL A 261 5.83 24.33 -9.83
N SER A 262 5.67 24.82 -11.07
CA SER A 262 6.15 24.19 -12.29
C SER A 262 6.81 25.20 -13.22
N GLY A 263 7.77 24.75 -14.01
CA GLY A 263 8.51 25.56 -14.99
C GLY A 263 9.76 24.84 -15.49
N PRO A 264 10.58 25.48 -16.33
CA PRO A 264 11.78 24.87 -16.91
C PRO A 264 12.73 24.32 -15.83
N TYR A 265 13.29 23.13 -16.05
CA TYR A 265 14.15 22.43 -15.08
C TYR A 265 15.35 23.28 -14.63
N SER A 266 16.02 23.96 -15.55
CA SER A 266 17.19 24.81 -15.32
C SER A 266 16.88 25.97 -14.37
N ALA A 267 15.68 26.55 -14.49
CA ALA A 267 15.19 27.63 -13.65
C ALA A 267 14.70 27.11 -12.29
N LEU A 268 13.95 26.00 -12.29
CA LEU A 268 13.32 25.44 -11.08
C LEU A 268 14.33 24.75 -10.15
N SER A 269 15.37 24.11 -10.70
CA SER A 269 16.39 23.38 -9.94
C SER A 269 17.19 24.27 -8.98
N LYS A 270 17.39 25.56 -9.33
CA LYS A 270 18.03 26.56 -8.46
C LYS A 270 17.23 26.78 -7.17
N TRP A 271 15.91 26.82 -7.29
CA TRP A 271 14.99 27.00 -6.16
C TRP A 271 14.81 25.72 -5.36
N LYS A 272 14.75 24.55 -6.01
CA LYS A 272 14.66 23.24 -5.32
C LYS A 272 15.81 23.03 -4.31
N LYS A 273 17.02 23.49 -4.62
CA LYS A 273 18.18 23.39 -3.73
C LYS A 273 18.05 24.20 -2.43
N GLN A 274 17.19 25.21 -2.40
CA GLN A 274 16.97 26.06 -1.21
C GLN A 274 15.91 25.47 -0.25
N LEU A 275 15.25 24.38 -0.64
CA LEU A 275 14.26 23.67 0.18
C LEU A 275 14.85 22.55 1.03
N ILE A 276 16.12 22.19 0.80
CA ILE A 276 16.89 21.15 1.51
C ILE A 276 17.84 21.84 2.49
#